data_AF-A0A662BFK4-F1
#
_entry.id   AF-A0A662BFK4-F1
#
_cell.length_a   1.000
_cell.length_b   1.000
_cell.length_c   1.000
_cell.angle_alpha   90.00
_cell.angle_beta   90.00
_cell.angle_gamma   90.00
#
_symmetry.space_group_name_H-M   'P 1'
#
loop_
_entity.id
_entity.type
_entity.pdbx_description
1 polymer ?
#
loop_
_entity_poly.entity_id
_entity_poly.type
_entity_poly.pdbx_seq_one_letter_code
_entity_poly.pdbx_strand_id
1 'polypeptide(L)'
;MYLLFTIFDQNNYLKNIQLVLKNIIILGYKWFIIKNKHMRYFITAFLFILTLNLPAQKLQTYYWKNKHKKSEGKMTDTGKETGLWKYWDQNEKLIQTAVYSFGVLNGEITYFYPGGKKKEQGNIANGIRQGKYSEWYPTGKTKLVGYFKNNQKDSLWTNWFKTGKKSNEEYHFSDRKYKLLSAWLPNGDTLVIVGNGFYKSYFANDTLKETGAYKNGYRDSFWQEHFNTGKSFKQGTYQNGIKTGLWQQWYKNGQKWSELNHENGINKLWYENGQVEMKGKLVDGKKDGKWTFWWDTGDKKFSGNFKNGTKEGTHEFWYKNGKLSAEIEFENSKKNGKATWWFESGKLDIEGFFVNGIQEGKWTYWRTDGQKGNEGFYSNGKMNGLWTYWYENGQVWKTGEFKDNKKSGHWIVYYENGRKFYEGEFVKGEEEGSWVSWYESGKKQMSGSFSKRKMTGKWEAWYENGQKKYELFYKDNIKDGVAKYWTERGINRLTEGYKNGQFQGPYITYFPDGKVNTSGNYNDGLRDGSWTYYIEGGAKIRQEYYKQGKRNGQWLIWYMNGSPNTEINYKNDKRNGKFKQLDKSGKVIYEAIFKNGKLVKEVSKVDKKN
;
A
#
# COMPACT_ATOMS: atom_id res chain seq x y z
N MET A 1 -31.62 57.86 34.87
CA MET A 1 -32.63 57.51 35.90
C MET A 1 -32.16 56.20 36.55
N TYR A 2 -31.08 56.25 37.33
CA TYR A 2 -31.03 56.37 38.81
C TYR A 2 -31.55 55.13 39.59
N LEU A 3 -30.55 54.40 40.12
CA LEU A 3 -30.40 53.75 41.44
C LEU A 3 -31.18 52.46 41.89
N LEU A 4 -30.32 51.54 42.39
CA LEU A 4 -30.36 50.77 43.64
C LEU A 4 -31.08 49.40 43.76
N PHE A 5 -30.22 48.36 43.77
CA PHE A 5 -30.08 47.29 44.78
C PHE A 5 -31.32 46.74 45.51
N THR A 6 -31.51 45.41 45.45
CA THR A 6 -31.25 44.49 46.59
C THR A 6 -31.39 43.00 46.23
N ILE A 7 -30.32 42.23 46.51
CA ILE A 7 -30.25 40.91 47.17
C ILE A 7 -31.30 39.84 46.77
N PHE A 8 -30.91 38.88 45.93
CA PHE A 8 -31.59 37.59 45.78
C PHE A 8 -30.79 36.49 46.48
N ASP A 9 -31.30 36.06 47.64
CA ASP A 9 -30.86 34.87 48.37
C ASP A 9 -31.53 33.62 47.74
N GLN A 10 -30.77 32.86 46.95
CA GLN A 10 -31.25 31.69 46.22
C GLN A 10 -31.44 30.42 47.09
N ASN A 11 -31.26 30.48 48.42
CA ASN A 11 -31.41 29.30 49.27
C ASN A 11 -32.82 29.03 49.81
N ASN A 12 -33.80 29.91 49.57
CA ASN A 12 -35.18 29.73 50.06
C ASN A 12 -36.24 29.40 48.99
N TYR A 13 -35.88 29.37 47.71
CA TYR A 13 -36.86 29.11 46.62
C TYR A 13 -37.08 27.60 46.35
N LEU A 14 -36.06 26.75 46.56
CA LEU A 14 -36.15 25.30 46.36
C LEU A 14 -36.80 24.54 47.53
N LYS A 15 -36.73 25.08 48.76
CA LYS A 15 -37.42 24.51 49.93
C LYS A 15 -38.94 24.72 49.89
N ASN A 16 -39.42 25.82 49.32
CA ASN A 16 -40.85 26.13 49.24
C ASN A 16 -41.56 25.40 48.08
N ILE A 17 -40.87 25.10 46.97
CA ILE A 17 -41.46 24.30 45.87
C ILE A 17 -41.65 22.82 46.28
N GLN A 18 -40.75 22.25 47.09
CA GLN A 18 -40.93 20.90 47.64
C GLN A 18 -42.04 20.82 48.69
N LEU A 19 -42.32 21.90 49.44
CA LEU A 19 -43.40 21.94 50.44
C LEU A 19 -44.78 22.11 49.79
N VAL A 20 -44.87 22.90 48.72
CA VAL A 20 -46.12 23.15 47.97
C VAL A 20 -46.52 21.94 47.11
N LEU A 21 -45.56 21.25 46.48
CA LEU A 21 -45.84 20.00 45.74
C LEU A 21 -46.24 18.84 46.66
N LYS A 22 -45.69 18.76 47.88
CA LYS A 22 -46.11 17.76 48.89
C LYS A 22 -47.56 17.96 49.33
N ASN A 23 -47.99 19.21 49.52
CA ASN A 23 -49.35 19.51 49.97
C ASN A 23 -50.40 19.40 48.85
N ILE A 24 -50.05 19.67 47.59
CA ILE A 24 -50.95 19.46 46.43
C ILE A 24 -51.16 17.97 46.13
N ILE A 25 -50.13 17.13 46.29
CA ILE A 25 -50.27 15.67 46.11
C ILE A 25 -51.08 15.03 47.25
N ILE A 26 -50.95 15.52 48.49
CA ILE A 26 -51.70 15.01 49.65
C ILE A 26 -53.20 15.41 49.61
N LEU A 27 -53.53 16.59 49.06
CA LEU A 27 -54.92 17.02 48.87
C LEU A 27 -55.60 16.36 47.64
N GLY A 28 -54.85 16.08 46.57
CA GLY A 28 -55.33 15.25 45.46
C GLY A 28 -55.54 13.76 45.82
N TYR A 29 -54.75 13.24 46.77
CA TYR A 29 -54.86 11.86 47.27
C TYR A 29 -56.10 11.59 48.13
N LYS A 30 -56.68 12.61 48.78
CA LYS A 30 -57.89 12.45 49.60
C LYS A 30 -59.18 12.42 48.78
N TRP A 31 -59.19 12.93 47.54
CA TRP A 31 -60.38 12.94 46.68
C TRP A 31 -60.52 11.68 45.80
N PHE A 32 -59.41 10.99 45.50
CA PHE A 32 -59.42 9.84 44.57
C PHE A 32 -59.63 8.46 45.24
N ILE A 33 -59.62 8.37 46.58
CA ILE A 33 -59.75 7.12 47.35
C ILE A 33 -61.21 6.61 47.50
N ILE A 34 -62.22 7.36 47.01
CA ILE A 34 -63.63 7.05 47.33
C ILE A 34 -64.38 6.17 46.30
N LYS A 35 -63.85 5.88 45.10
CA LYS A 35 -64.70 5.24 44.06
C LYS A 35 -64.24 3.98 43.32
N ASN A 36 -63.19 3.26 43.74
CA ASN A 36 -62.86 2.03 43.01
C ASN A 36 -62.26 0.90 43.86
N LYS A 37 -63.08 -0.11 44.18
CA LYS A 37 -62.76 -1.22 45.10
C LYS A 37 -61.71 -2.21 44.52
N HIS A 38 -61.52 -2.22 43.20
CA HIS A 38 -60.51 -3.08 42.53
C HIS A 38 -59.12 -2.43 42.39
N MET A 39 -58.99 -1.10 42.57
CA MET A 39 -57.69 -0.39 42.53
C MET A 39 -56.93 -0.45 43.86
N ARG A 40 -57.59 -0.85 44.96
CA ARG A 40 -56.92 -1.09 46.25
C ARG A 40 -55.94 -2.25 46.20
N TYR A 41 -56.25 -3.33 45.47
CA TYR A 41 -55.37 -4.49 45.34
C TYR A 41 -54.16 -4.23 44.42
N PHE A 42 -54.32 -3.37 43.40
CA PHE A 42 -53.22 -2.95 42.52
C PHE A 42 -52.25 -1.98 43.23
N ILE A 43 -52.77 -1.05 44.04
CA ILE A 43 -51.94 -0.10 44.79
C ILE A 43 -51.27 -0.76 46.00
N THR A 44 -51.90 -1.76 46.65
CA THR A 44 -51.19 -2.54 47.67
C THR A 44 -50.12 -3.43 47.07
N ALA A 45 -50.31 -4.00 45.87
CA ALA A 45 -49.24 -4.72 45.15
C ALA A 45 -48.12 -3.79 44.64
N PHE A 46 -48.46 -2.58 44.16
CA PHE A 46 -47.47 -1.61 43.66
C PHE A 46 -46.68 -0.92 44.79
N LEU A 47 -47.31 -0.68 45.94
CA LEU A 47 -46.61 -0.21 47.15
C LEU A 47 -45.77 -1.32 47.81
N PHE A 48 -46.12 -2.61 47.65
CA PHE A 48 -45.26 -3.73 48.08
C PHE A 48 -44.02 -3.89 47.18
N ILE A 49 -44.10 -3.50 45.90
CA ILE A 49 -42.99 -3.51 44.95
C ILE A 49 -42.12 -2.23 45.08
N LEU A 50 -42.66 -1.10 45.54
CA LEU A 50 -41.88 0.10 45.90
C LEU A 50 -41.20 0.03 47.28
N THR A 51 -41.54 -0.98 48.10
CA THR A 51 -40.76 -1.39 49.28
C THR A 51 -39.68 -2.44 48.98
N LEU A 52 -39.38 -2.72 47.71
CA LEU A 52 -38.15 -3.44 47.34
C LEU A 52 -36.94 -2.59 47.73
N ASN A 53 -36.40 -2.90 48.91
CA ASN A 53 -35.04 -2.64 49.38
C ASN A 53 -34.48 -1.27 48.97
N LEU A 54 -34.63 -0.24 49.82
CA LEU A 54 -33.51 0.69 49.96
C LEU A 54 -32.32 -0.20 50.31
N PRO A 55 -31.30 -0.34 49.43
CA PRO A 55 -30.25 -1.31 49.68
C PRO A 55 -29.60 -0.96 51.00
N ALA A 56 -29.41 -1.97 51.85
CA ALA A 56 -28.89 -1.79 53.19
C ALA A 56 -27.48 -1.21 53.07
N GLN A 57 -27.33 0.09 53.31
CA GLN A 57 -26.03 0.74 53.15
C GLN A 57 -25.10 0.30 54.28
N LYS A 58 -24.21 -0.64 53.98
CA LYS A 58 -23.21 -1.11 54.96
C LYS A 58 -22.03 -0.17 54.98
N LEU A 59 -21.64 0.29 56.18
CA LEU A 59 -20.38 1.00 56.36
C LEU A 59 -19.22 0.02 56.16
N GLN A 60 -18.31 0.34 55.23
CA GLN A 60 -17.15 -0.45 54.90
C GLN A 60 -15.89 0.36 55.20
N THR A 61 -14.97 -0.24 55.94
CA THR A 61 -13.64 0.32 56.25
C THR A 61 -12.57 -0.63 55.71
N TYR A 62 -11.56 -0.06 55.05
CA TYR A 62 -10.36 -0.75 54.60
C TYR A 62 -9.17 -0.21 55.36
N TYR A 63 -8.19 -1.07 55.63
CA TYR A 63 -6.99 -0.75 56.40
C TYR A 63 -5.73 -0.94 55.57
N TRP A 64 -4.71 -0.16 55.89
CA TRP A 64 -3.34 -0.38 55.43
C TRP A 64 -2.72 -1.59 56.16
N LYS A 65 -1.57 -2.08 55.68
CA LYS A 65 -0.84 -3.20 56.33
C LYS A 65 -0.46 -2.90 57.78
N ASN A 66 -0.22 -1.63 58.10
CA ASN A 66 0.06 -1.14 59.46
C ASN A 66 -1.20 -0.96 60.32
N LYS A 67 -2.37 -1.47 59.87
CA LYS A 67 -3.68 -1.40 60.54
C LYS A 67 -4.28 0.00 60.68
N HIS A 68 -3.65 1.04 60.15
CA HIS A 68 -4.24 2.37 60.04
C HIS A 68 -5.36 2.40 58.99
N LYS A 69 -6.37 3.25 59.18
CA LYS A 69 -7.47 3.39 58.21
C LYS A 69 -6.92 3.80 56.85
N LYS A 70 -7.32 3.10 55.79
CA LYS A 70 -7.00 3.42 54.39
C LYS A 70 -8.14 4.16 53.72
N SER A 71 -9.34 3.63 53.84
CA SER A 71 -10.55 4.25 53.29
C SER A 71 -11.80 3.78 54.00
N GLU A 72 -12.84 4.62 54.02
CA GLU A 72 -14.09 4.35 54.72
C GLU A 72 -15.23 5.01 53.95
N GLY A 73 -16.33 4.29 53.77
CA GLY A 73 -17.52 4.79 53.09
C GLY A 73 -18.63 3.75 53.12
N LYS A 74 -19.74 4.05 52.44
CA LYS A 74 -20.88 3.14 52.37
C LYS A 74 -20.84 2.32 51.08
N MET A 75 -21.21 1.05 51.18
CA MET A 75 -21.37 0.14 50.03
C MET A 75 -22.85 -0.15 49.80
N THR A 76 -23.24 -0.33 48.55
CA THR A 76 -24.53 -0.94 48.18
C THR A 76 -24.49 -2.44 48.45
N ASP A 77 -25.66 -3.09 48.50
CA ASP A 77 -25.78 -4.55 48.63
C ASP A 77 -25.08 -5.31 47.49
N THR A 78 -24.93 -4.67 46.33
CA THR A 78 -24.20 -5.21 45.17
C THR A 78 -22.68 -5.00 45.26
N GLY A 79 -22.16 -4.52 46.39
CA GLY A 79 -20.74 -4.28 46.60
C GLY A 79 -20.15 -3.10 45.82
N LYS A 80 -20.95 -2.06 45.53
CA LYS A 80 -20.47 -0.85 44.84
C LYS A 80 -20.42 0.35 45.80
N GLU A 81 -19.44 1.24 45.63
CA GLU A 81 -19.31 2.44 46.45
C GLU A 81 -20.51 3.38 46.29
N THR A 82 -21.02 3.91 47.40
CA THR A 82 -22.08 4.91 47.41
C THR A 82 -21.88 5.93 48.53
N GLY A 83 -22.30 7.17 48.31
CA GLY A 83 -22.17 8.27 49.27
C GLY A 83 -20.74 8.76 49.44
N LEU A 84 -20.46 9.40 50.57
CA LEU A 84 -19.15 10.00 50.86
C LEU A 84 -18.14 8.92 51.28
N TRP A 85 -17.04 8.88 50.56
CA TRP A 85 -15.85 8.10 50.88
C TRP A 85 -14.72 9.00 51.36
N LYS A 86 -14.02 8.56 52.39
CA LYS A 86 -12.82 9.22 52.94
C LYS A 86 -11.62 8.31 52.74
N TYR A 87 -10.47 8.90 52.44
CA TYR A 87 -9.22 8.20 52.20
C TYR A 87 -8.09 8.84 53.01
N TRP A 88 -7.29 8.00 53.64
CA TRP A 88 -6.18 8.41 54.49
C TRP A 88 -4.86 7.83 53.97
N ASP A 89 -3.77 8.56 54.19
CA ASP A 89 -2.43 8.03 53.99
C ASP A 89 -2.04 7.01 55.07
N GLN A 90 -0.82 6.46 54.99
CA GLN A 90 -0.32 5.46 55.94
C GLN A 90 -0.13 6.01 57.36
N ASN A 91 -0.17 7.34 57.55
CA ASN A 91 0.00 8.03 58.83
C ASN A 91 -1.33 8.57 59.36
N GLU A 92 -2.46 7.98 58.94
CA GLU A 92 -3.83 8.37 59.34
C GLU A 92 -4.23 9.81 59.00
N LYS A 93 -3.56 10.40 58.00
CA LYS A 93 -3.91 11.73 57.54
C LYS A 93 -4.91 11.68 56.40
N LEU A 94 -6.02 12.40 56.52
CA LEU A 94 -7.02 12.51 55.46
C LEU A 94 -6.38 13.18 54.22
N ILE A 95 -6.35 12.46 53.10
CA ILE A 95 -5.77 12.94 51.83
C ILE A 95 -6.83 13.20 50.76
N GLN A 96 -7.99 12.56 50.87
CA GLN A 96 -9.06 12.71 49.87
C GLN A 96 -10.43 12.40 50.48
N THR A 97 -11.45 13.11 50.00
CA THR A 97 -12.84 12.71 50.11
C THR A 97 -13.48 12.69 48.74
N ALA A 98 -14.34 11.73 48.45
CA ALA A 98 -15.02 11.61 47.16
C ALA A 98 -16.44 11.08 47.33
N VAL A 99 -17.39 11.62 46.57
CA VAL A 99 -18.76 11.11 46.55
C VAL A 99 -18.94 10.13 45.39
N TYR A 100 -19.44 8.94 45.70
CA TYR A 100 -19.74 7.90 44.73
C TYR A 100 -21.24 7.67 44.61
N SER A 101 -21.67 7.28 43.42
CA SER A 101 -23.00 6.74 43.13
C SER A 101 -22.82 5.47 42.31
N PHE A 102 -23.19 4.32 42.87
CA PHE A 102 -23.07 3.00 42.24
C PHE A 102 -21.67 2.71 41.64
N GLY A 103 -20.61 2.98 42.41
CA GLY A 103 -19.21 2.73 42.04
C GLY A 103 -18.61 3.77 41.09
N VAL A 104 -19.37 4.77 40.65
CA VAL A 104 -18.89 5.86 39.81
C VAL A 104 -18.75 7.14 40.63
N LEU A 105 -17.65 7.86 40.46
CA LEU A 105 -17.49 9.20 41.03
C LEU A 105 -18.60 10.12 40.52
N ASN A 106 -19.45 10.57 41.43
CA ASN A 106 -20.62 11.37 41.12
C ASN A 106 -20.99 12.26 42.32
N GLY A 107 -20.43 13.48 42.31
CA GLY A 107 -20.55 14.48 43.36
C GLY A 107 -19.23 15.18 43.64
N GLU A 108 -19.09 15.72 44.85
CA GLU A 108 -17.90 16.48 45.23
C GLU A 108 -16.69 15.57 45.47
N ILE A 109 -15.53 15.98 44.95
CA ILE A 109 -14.23 15.40 45.26
C ILE A 109 -13.32 16.49 45.85
N THR A 110 -12.67 16.19 46.97
CA THR A 110 -11.73 17.10 47.64
C THR A 110 -10.44 16.36 47.93
N TYR A 111 -9.31 16.98 47.64
CA TYR A 111 -7.98 16.52 48.02
C TYR A 111 -7.39 17.45 49.07
N PHE A 112 -6.54 16.91 49.94
CA PHE A 112 -5.96 17.64 51.07
C PHE A 112 -4.43 17.62 51.00
N TYR A 113 -3.81 18.66 51.55
CA TYR A 113 -2.37 18.68 51.79
C TYR A 113 -2.00 17.81 52.98
N PRO A 114 -0.70 17.44 53.12
CA PRO A 114 -0.16 16.83 54.32
C PRO A 114 -0.25 17.71 55.58
N GLY A 115 -0.98 18.83 55.59
CA GLY A 115 -1.33 19.63 56.77
C GLY A 115 -2.83 19.63 57.10
N GLY A 116 -3.67 18.90 56.35
CA GLY A 116 -5.13 18.84 56.53
C GLY A 116 -5.92 19.98 55.86
N LYS A 117 -5.23 20.99 55.31
CA LYS A 117 -5.85 22.05 54.50
C LYS A 117 -6.25 21.49 53.12
N LYS A 118 -7.36 21.98 52.56
CA LYS A 118 -7.79 21.63 51.19
C LYS A 118 -6.69 22.01 50.18
N LYS A 119 -6.43 21.12 49.23
CA LYS A 119 -5.52 21.31 48.10
C LYS A 119 -6.31 21.66 46.85
N GLU A 120 -7.29 20.84 46.51
CA GLU A 120 -8.21 21.09 45.41
C GLU A 120 -9.58 20.49 45.72
N GLN A 121 -10.62 21.06 45.14
CA GLN A 121 -12.00 20.60 45.28
C GLN A 121 -12.73 20.83 43.97
N GLY A 122 -13.49 19.84 43.52
CA GLY A 122 -14.30 19.93 42.31
C GLY A 122 -15.53 19.07 42.38
N ASN A 123 -16.40 19.20 41.38
CA ASN A 123 -17.55 18.33 41.20
C ASN A 123 -17.32 17.41 40.00
N ILE A 124 -17.74 16.16 40.15
CA ILE A 124 -17.66 15.12 39.13
C ILE A 124 -19.08 14.66 38.84
N ALA A 125 -19.47 14.59 37.57
CA ALA A 125 -20.71 13.94 37.14
C ALA A 125 -20.34 12.75 36.25
N ASN A 126 -20.70 11.54 36.67
CA ASN A 126 -20.40 10.30 35.94
C ASN A 126 -18.91 10.15 35.53
N GLY A 127 -17.98 10.48 36.44
CA GLY A 127 -16.54 10.44 36.17
C GLY A 127 -15.95 11.63 35.40
N ILE A 128 -16.77 12.60 34.97
CA ILE A 128 -16.33 13.79 34.21
C ILE A 128 -16.36 15.03 35.11
N ARG A 129 -15.30 15.86 35.10
CA ARG A 129 -15.27 17.14 35.82
C ARG A 129 -16.34 18.07 35.27
N GLN A 130 -17.20 18.54 36.16
CA GLN A 130 -18.31 19.41 35.83
C GLN A 130 -18.62 20.35 36.99
N GLY A 131 -18.99 21.59 36.71
CA GLY A 131 -19.31 22.58 37.74
C GLY A 131 -18.09 23.23 38.37
N LYS A 132 -18.28 23.77 39.58
CA LYS A 132 -17.27 24.59 40.27
C LYS A 132 -16.04 23.76 40.64
N TYR A 133 -14.88 24.35 40.41
CA TYR A 133 -13.57 23.84 40.81
C TYR A 133 -12.79 24.93 41.53
N SER A 134 -12.08 24.55 42.58
CA SER A 134 -11.24 25.45 43.38
C SER A 134 -9.93 24.75 43.73
N GLU A 135 -8.83 25.50 43.71
CA GLU A 135 -7.51 25.07 44.17
C GLU A 135 -6.99 26.06 45.21
N TRP A 136 -6.22 25.59 46.18
CA TRP A 136 -5.62 26.39 47.23
C TRP A 136 -4.11 26.12 47.31
N TYR A 137 -3.36 27.11 47.79
CA TYR A 137 -1.96 26.94 48.15
C TYR A 137 -1.81 26.13 49.45
N PRO A 138 -0.62 25.57 49.76
CA PRO A 138 -0.37 24.89 51.05
C PRO A 138 -0.67 25.78 52.26
N THR A 139 -0.60 27.10 52.10
CA THR A 139 -0.95 28.09 53.12
C THR A 139 -2.46 28.12 53.45
N GLY A 140 -3.31 27.60 52.56
CA GLY A 140 -4.78 27.65 52.63
C GLY A 140 -5.40 28.83 51.88
N LYS A 141 -4.59 29.75 51.34
CA LYS A 141 -5.09 30.83 50.49
C LYS A 141 -5.53 30.27 49.14
N THR A 142 -6.62 30.80 48.59
CA THR A 142 -7.12 30.43 47.26
C THR A 142 -6.04 30.66 46.21
N LYS A 143 -5.87 29.68 45.32
CA LYS A 143 -4.95 29.73 44.18
C LYS A 143 -5.71 29.98 42.89
N LEU A 144 -6.80 29.24 42.66
CA LEU A 144 -7.70 29.49 41.54
C LEU A 144 -9.11 28.97 41.81
N VAL A 145 -10.08 29.52 41.09
CA VAL A 145 -11.49 29.12 41.11
C VAL A 145 -12.03 29.27 39.70
N GLY A 146 -12.79 28.29 39.24
CA GLY A 146 -13.46 28.34 37.95
C GLY A 146 -14.51 27.27 37.81
N TYR A 147 -14.94 27.05 36.56
CA TYR A 147 -15.94 26.06 36.22
C TYR A 147 -15.43 25.12 35.13
N PHE A 148 -15.71 23.83 35.30
CA PHE A 148 -15.53 22.85 34.25
C PHE A 148 -16.88 22.51 33.61
N LYS A 149 -16.87 22.31 32.30
CA LYS A 149 -17.97 21.69 31.55
C LYS A 149 -17.37 20.60 30.68
N ASN A 150 -17.78 19.35 30.89
CA ASN A 150 -17.28 18.20 30.15
C ASN A 150 -15.73 18.11 30.13
N ASN A 151 -15.08 18.20 31.29
CA ASN A 151 -13.61 18.24 31.45
C ASN A 151 -12.88 19.44 30.82
N GLN A 152 -13.59 20.44 30.26
CA GLN A 152 -12.99 21.64 29.68
C GLN A 152 -13.25 22.85 30.58
N LYS A 153 -12.28 23.76 30.68
CA LYS A 153 -12.47 25.04 31.35
C LYS A 153 -13.58 25.80 30.65
N ASP A 154 -14.52 26.32 31.42
CA ASP A 154 -15.67 27.06 30.94
C ASP A 154 -15.90 28.29 31.82
N SER A 155 -16.44 29.35 31.25
CA SER A 155 -16.84 30.57 31.96
C SER A 155 -15.65 31.26 32.65
N LEU A 156 -15.92 32.00 33.75
CA LEU A 156 -14.91 32.78 34.46
C LEU A 156 -13.97 31.89 35.28
N TRP A 157 -12.68 32.09 35.06
CA TRP A 157 -11.58 31.56 35.84
C TRP A 157 -10.84 32.70 36.50
N THR A 158 -10.79 32.70 37.83
CA THR A 158 -10.04 33.67 38.61
C THR A 158 -8.82 32.97 39.21
N ASN A 159 -7.67 33.63 39.10
CA ASN A 159 -6.41 33.17 39.66
C ASN A 159 -5.94 34.18 40.71
N TRP A 160 -5.23 33.71 41.74
CA TRP A 160 -4.70 34.53 42.83
C TRP A 160 -3.21 34.25 43.02
N PHE A 161 -2.47 35.26 43.46
CA PHE A 161 -1.09 35.10 43.92
C PHE A 161 -1.06 34.41 45.30
N LYS A 162 0.11 33.88 45.67
CA LYS A 162 0.37 33.34 47.04
C LYS A 162 0.07 34.36 48.14
N THR A 163 0.14 35.65 47.83
CA THR A 163 -0.20 36.75 48.76
C THR A 163 -1.69 36.81 49.09
N GLY A 164 -2.56 36.26 48.23
CA GLY A 164 -4.02 36.32 48.34
C GLY A 164 -4.66 37.44 47.49
N LYS A 165 -3.87 38.26 46.80
CA LYS A 165 -4.37 39.22 45.81
C LYS A 165 -4.70 38.50 44.49
N LYS A 166 -5.72 38.97 43.76
CA LYS A 166 -6.05 38.43 42.42
C LYS A 166 -4.85 38.63 41.48
N SER A 167 -4.60 37.65 40.63
CA SER A 167 -3.55 37.67 39.61
C SER A 167 -4.13 37.94 38.24
N ASN A 168 -5.17 37.19 37.85
CA ASN A 168 -5.88 37.44 36.61
C ASN A 168 -7.28 36.81 36.63
N GLU A 169 -8.10 37.25 35.68
CA GLU A 169 -9.42 36.74 35.38
C GLU A 169 -9.52 36.45 33.89
N GLU A 170 -9.87 35.22 33.54
CA GLU A 170 -10.02 34.75 32.17
C GLU A 170 -11.43 34.21 31.94
N TYR A 171 -12.01 34.51 30.79
CA TYR A 171 -13.27 33.90 30.36
C TYR A 171 -13.00 32.83 29.31
N HIS A 172 -13.32 31.58 29.61
CA HIS A 172 -13.13 30.42 28.73
C HIS A 172 -14.44 30.09 28.01
N PHE A 173 -14.37 29.94 26.68
CA PHE A 173 -15.49 29.60 25.82
C PHE A 173 -15.52 28.09 25.54
N SER A 174 -16.68 27.59 25.12
CA SER A 174 -16.88 26.17 24.78
C SER A 174 -16.04 25.68 23.59
N ASP A 175 -15.53 26.59 22.75
CA ASP A 175 -14.63 26.28 21.62
C ASP A 175 -13.15 26.24 22.01
N ARG A 176 -12.85 26.21 23.33
CA ARG A 176 -11.50 26.24 23.93
C ARG A 176 -10.73 27.55 23.73
N LYS A 177 -11.36 28.59 23.17
CA LYS A 177 -10.80 29.94 23.21
C LYS A 177 -11.00 30.55 24.58
N TYR A 178 -10.20 31.57 24.88
CA TYR A 178 -10.40 32.36 26.09
C TYR A 178 -10.12 33.84 25.80
N LYS A 179 -10.65 34.69 26.68
CA LYS A 179 -10.34 36.12 26.76
C LYS A 179 -9.71 36.42 28.11
N LEU A 180 -8.66 37.23 28.11
CA LEU A 180 -8.19 37.85 29.35
C LEU A 180 -9.13 39.01 29.69
N LEU A 181 -9.76 38.99 30.86
CA LEU A 181 -10.63 40.08 31.32
C LEU A 181 -9.83 41.08 32.14
N SER A 182 -9.04 40.60 33.09
CA SER A 182 -8.27 41.46 33.97
C SER A 182 -6.98 40.78 34.40
N ALA A 183 -5.94 41.57 34.65
CA ALA A 183 -4.66 41.08 35.17
C ALA A 183 -4.01 42.13 36.07
N TRP A 184 -3.33 41.68 37.11
CA TRP A 184 -2.71 42.52 38.13
C TRP A 184 -1.30 42.02 38.48
N LEU A 185 -0.45 42.93 38.96
CA LEU A 185 0.84 42.61 39.57
C LEU A 185 0.68 42.17 41.04
N PRO A 186 1.68 41.47 41.63
CA PRO A 186 1.63 41.06 43.04
C PRO A 186 1.45 42.21 44.05
N ASN A 187 1.89 43.43 43.71
CA ASN A 187 1.70 44.63 44.50
C ASN A 187 0.26 45.19 44.43
N GLY A 188 -0.52 44.78 43.42
CA GLY A 188 -1.92 45.20 43.19
C GLY A 188 -2.11 46.12 41.98
N ASP A 189 -1.04 46.55 41.32
CA ASP A 189 -1.13 47.42 40.15
C ASP A 189 -1.84 46.70 39.00
N THR A 190 -2.71 47.42 38.30
CA THR A 190 -3.53 46.86 37.22
C THR A 190 -2.72 46.85 35.92
N LEU A 191 -2.64 45.69 35.28
CA LEU A 191 -2.01 45.50 33.97
C LEU A 191 -3.04 45.52 32.84
N VAL A 192 -4.16 44.81 33.05
CA VAL A 192 -5.26 44.68 32.09
C VAL A 192 -6.57 44.86 32.84
N ILE A 193 -7.49 45.63 32.26
CA ILE A 193 -8.84 45.88 32.80
C ILE A 193 -9.86 45.81 31.66
N VAL A 194 -10.93 45.03 31.85
CA VAL A 194 -11.95 44.74 30.81
C VAL A 194 -11.33 44.33 29.46
N GLY A 195 -10.25 43.55 29.53
CA GLY A 195 -9.54 43.00 28.38
C GLY A 195 -8.69 44.00 27.62
N ASN A 196 -8.44 45.19 28.17
CA ASN A 196 -7.58 46.21 27.58
C ASN A 196 -6.44 46.55 28.53
N GLY A 197 -5.21 46.61 28.01
CA GLY A 197 -4.05 47.03 28.79
C GLY A 197 -2.75 46.34 28.38
N PHE A 198 -1.67 46.64 29.09
CA PHE A 198 -0.35 46.11 28.80
C PHE A 198 0.01 45.01 29.81
N TYR A 199 0.01 43.77 29.34
CA TYR A 199 0.23 42.59 30.16
C TYR A 199 1.72 42.29 30.31
N LYS A 200 2.11 41.86 31.51
CA LYS A 200 3.43 41.33 31.85
C LYS A 200 3.27 40.11 32.74
N SER A 201 4.05 39.07 32.50
CA SER A 201 4.16 37.93 33.43
C SER A 201 5.61 37.53 33.63
N TYR A 202 5.88 36.82 34.72
CA TYR A 202 7.22 36.46 35.17
C TYR A 202 7.30 34.95 35.44
N PHE A 203 8.50 34.39 35.32
CA PHE A 203 8.80 33.03 35.76
C PHE A 203 8.92 32.96 37.29
N ALA A 204 9.05 31.75 37.83
CA ALA A 204 9.19 31.55 39.28
C ALA A 204 10.49 32.12 39.88
N ASN A 205 11.49 32.42 39.04
CA ASN A 205 12.74 33.08 39.38
C ASN A 205 12.72 34.59 39.09
N ASP A 206 11.52 35.18 39.00
CA ASP A 206 11.27 36.61 38.78
C ASP A 206 11.81 37.21 37.46
N THR A 207 12.27 36.39 36.52
CA THR A 207 12.61 36.85 35.17
C THR A 207 11.35 37.07 34.33
N LEU A 208 11.35 38.13 33.50
CA LEU A 208 10.22 38.44 32.62
C LEU A 208 9.97 37.25 31.68
N LYS A 209 8.73 36.80 31.60
CA LYS A 209 8.29 35.65 30.79
C LYS A 209 7.66 36.10 29.48
N GLU A 210 6.69 37.00 29.55
CA GLU A 210 6.01 37.54 28.36
C GLU A 210 5.44 38.92 28.63
N THR A 211 5.34 39.70 27.56
CA THR A 211 4.83 41.05 27.58
C THR A 211 4.12 41.39 26.27
N GLY A 212 3.05 42.19 26.35
CA GLY A 212 2.34 42.67 25.17
C GLY A 212 0.97 43.27 25.50
N ALA A 213 0.34 43.89 24.50
CA ALA A 213 -0.95 44.52 24.69
C ALA A 213 -2.11 43.52 24.54
N TYR A 214 -3.15 43.71 25.33
CA TYR A 214 -4.47 43.13 25.10
C TYR A 214 -5.43 44.21 24.62
N LYS A 215 -6.29 43.83 23.67
CA LYS A 215 -7.42 44.62 23.21
C LYS A 215 -8.66 43.72 23.15
N ASN A 216 -9.75 44.14 23.82
CA ASN A 216 -11.00 43.37 23.91
C ASN A 216 -10.82 41.90 24.38
N GLY A 217 -9.80 41.67 25.20
CA GLY A 217 -9.44 40.37 25.77
C GLY A 217 -8.62 39.46 24.87
N TYR A 218 -8.22 39.93 23.68
CA TYR A 218 -7.31 39.22 22.78
C TYR A 218 -5.93 39.87 22.76
N ARG A 219 -4.89 39.06 22.53
CA ARG A 219 -3.54 39.57 22.26
C ARG A 219 -3.59 40.48 21.03
N ASP A 220 -3.03 41.67 21.14
CA ASP A 220 -3.03 42.68 20.08
C ASP A 220 -1.70 43.42 20.07
N SER A 221 -1.34 44.00 18.93
CA SER A 221 -0.09 44.73 18.73
C SER A 221 1.15 43.87 19.02
N PHE A 222 2.28 44.48 19.38
CA PHE A 222 3.55 43.79 19.58
C PHE A 222 3.56 42.94 20.86
N TRP A 223 4.08 41.72 20.73
CA TRP A 223 4.24 40.74 21.80
C TRP A 223 5.66 40.18 21.81
N GLN A 224 6.19 39.98 23.01
CA GLN A 224 7.50 39.40 23.24
C GLN A 224 7.43 38.37 24.37
N GLU A 225 8.06 37.22 24.17
CA GLU A 225 8.23 36.17 25.16
C GLU A 225 9.71 35.85 25.32
N HIS A 226 10.12 35.49 26.53
CA HIS A 226 11.52 35.28 26.92
C HIS A 226 11.72 33.87 27.49
N PHE A 227 12.97 33.38 27.43
CA PHE A 227 13.41 32.22 28.18
C PHE A 227 13.47 32.55 29.69
N ASN A 228 13.50 31.53 30.54
CA ASN A 228 13.68 31.70 31.99
C ASN A 228 15.04 32.37 32.37
N THR A 229 15.97 32.44 31.43
CA THR A 229 17.24 33.18 31.50
C THR A 229 17.10 34.67 31.17
N GLY A 230 15.92 35.15 30.76
CA GLY A 230 15.65 36.54 30.37
C GLY A 230 15.92 36.87 28.90
N LYS A 231 16.62 36.01 28.15
CA LYS A 231 16.85 36.18 26.71
C LYS A 231 15.54 36.06 25.92
N SER A 232 15.35 36.85 24.87
CA SER A 232 14.17 36.77 24.00
C SER A 232 14.04 35.38 23.38
N PHE A 233 12.85 34.80 23.48
CA PHE A 233 12.49 33.49 22.92
C PHE A 233 11.74 33.67 21.61
N LYS A 234 10.72 34.54 21.59
CA LYS A 234 9.96 34.87 20.38
C LYS A 234 9.29 36.22 20.49
N GLN A 235 9.09 36.89 19.36
CA GLN A 235 8.35 38.15 19.30
C GLN A 235 7.64 38.32 17.95
N GLY A 236 6.63 39.17 17.93
CA GLY A 236 5.88 39.49 16.72
C GLY A 236 4.58 40.22 17.05
N THR A 237 3.75 40.40 16.04
CA THR A 237 2.51 41.18 16.17
C THR A 237 1.30 40.25 16.18
N TYR A 238 0.33 40.58 17.03
CA TYR A 238 -1.01 40.03 16.95
C TYR A 238 -2.00 41.11 16.50
N GLN A 239 -3.04 40.71 15.78
CA GLN A 239 -4.22 41.51 15.55
C GLN A 239 -5.45 40.68 15.94
N ASN A 240 -6.19 41.11 16.96
CA ASN A 240 -7.33 40.37 17.51
C ASN A 240 -7.03 38.89 17.82
N GLY A 241 -5.85 38.59 18.35
CA GLY A 241 -5.41 37.24 18.72
C GLY A 241 -4.85 36.41 17.56
N ILE A 242 -4.83 36.93 16.33
CA ILE A 242 -4.24 36.28 15.16
C ILE A 242 -2.83 36.84 14.95
N LYS A 243 -1.84 35.98 14.70
CA LYS A 243 -0.48 36.42 14.38
C LYS A 243 -0.46 37.11 13.02
N THR A 244 0.12 38.31 12.96
CA THR A 244 0.25 39.10 11.73
C THR A 244 1.67 39.64 11.58
N GLY A 245 2.08 39.93 10.34
CA GLY A 245 3.40 40.48 10.02
C GLY A 245 4.56 39.55 10.40
N LEU A 246 5.72 40.15 10.72
CA LEU A 246 6.96 39.44 11.02
C LEU A 246 6.97 38.87 12.45
N TRP A 247 7.20 37.57 12.53
CA TRP A 247 7.44 36.82 13.75
C TRP A 247 8.87 36.32 13.79
N GLN A 248 9.58 36.65 14.87
CA GLN A 248 10.97 36.26 15.07
C GLN A 248 11.08 35.31 16.26
N GLN A 249 11.90 34.27 16.14
CA GLN A 249 12.18 33.32 17.22
C GLN A 249 13.67 33.02 17.30
N TRP A 250 14.14 32.70 18.49
CA TRP A 250 15.55 32.38 18.77
C TRP A 250 15.68 31.03 19.47
N TYR A 251 16.79 30.35 19.19
CA TYR A 251 17.27 29.22 19.98
C TYR A 251 17.76 29.68 21.36
N LYS A 252 17.88 28.75 22.30
CA LYS A 252 18.38 29.04 23.66
C LYS A 252 19.81 29.61 23.66
N ASN A 253 20.61 29.23 22.65
CA ASN A 253 21.96 29.75 22.45
C ASN A 253 21.98 31.25 22.00
N GLY A 254 20.82 31.83 21.65
CA GLY A 254 20.67 33.20 21.19
C GLY A 254 20.71 33.38 19.67
N GLN A 255 20.96 32.31 18.92
CA GLN A 255 20.90 32.34 17.47
C GLN A 255 19.45 32.43 16.97
N LYS A 256 19.22 33.15 15.88
CA LYS A 256 17.89 33.18 15.22
C LYS A 256 17.50 31.78 14.76
N TRP A 257 16.26 31.41 15.04
CA TRP A 257 15.60 30.19 14.56
C TRP A 257 14.68 30.50 13.38
N SER A 258 13.90 31.57 13.47
CA SER A 258 12.94 31.92 12.41
C SER A 258 12.67 33.41 12.30
N GLU A 259 12.34 33.84 11.08
CA GLU A 259 11.81 35.14 10.69
C GLU A 259 10.66 34.85 9.72
N LEU A 260 9.44 34.72 10.22
CA LEU A 260 8.27 34.33 9.44
C LEU A 260 7.30 35.49 9.29
N ASN A 261 6.99 35.86 8.05
CA ASN A 261 5.93 36.80 7.73
C ASN A 261 4.64 36.03 7.47
N HIS A 262 3.53 36.39 8.13
CA HIS A 262 2.28 35.65 8.02
C HIS A 262 1.45 35.99 6.76
N GLU A 263 1.49 37.24 6.28
CA GLU A 263 0.81 37.63 5.03
C GLU A 263 1.79 37.94 3.91
N ASN A 264 2.71 38.87 4.16
CA ASN A 264 3.54 39.47 3.13
C ASN A 264 4.99 39.63 3.61
N GLY A 265 5.95 39.15 2.83
CA GLY A 265 7.37 39.38 3.09
C GLY A 265 8.24 38.14 2.97
N ILE A 266 9.54 38.34 3.24
CA ILE A 266 10.54 37.28 3.16
C ILE A 266 10.50 36.46 4.45
N ASN A 267 10.30 35.16 4.29
CA ASN A 267 10.38 34.18 5.34
C ASN A 267 11.77 33.55 5.33
N LYS A 268 12.37 33.37 6.52
CA LYS A 268 13.64 32.68 6.71
C LYS A 268 13.58 31.74 7.91
N LEU A 269 14.18 30.57 7.77
CA LEU A 269 14.45 29.63 8.86
C LEU A 269 15.94 29.35 8.91
N TRP A 270 16.44 29.06 10.10
CA TRP A 270 17.82 28.66 10.34
C TRP A 270 17.87 27.41 11.21
N TYR A 271 18.86 26.56 10.96
CA TYR A 271 19.27 25.50 11.85
C TYR A 271 19.99 26.05 13.09
N GLU A 272 20.05 25.28 14.16
CA GLU A 272 20.73 25.68 15.42
C GLU A 272 22.24 25.92 15.26
N ASN A 273 22.84 25.49 14.14
CA ASN A 273 24.25 25.70 13.79
C ASN A 273 24.53 26.99 12.99
N GLY A 274 23.51 27.79 12.67
CA GLY A 274 23.67 29.06 11.93
C GLY A 274 23.29 28.99 10.47
N GLN A 275 23.21 27.80 9.88
CA GLN A 275 22.92 27.63 8.46
C GLN A 275 21.45 27.96 8.16
N VAL A 276 21.19 28.63 7.04
CA VAL A 276 19.84 28.94 6.58
C VAL A 276 19.18 27.64 6.16
N GLU A 277 18.03 27.29 6.72
CA GLU A 277 17.25 26.11 6.35
C GLU A 277 16.31 26.41 5.17
N MET A 278 15.73 27.60 5.14
CA MET A 278 14.70 27.99 4.17
C MET A 278 14.70 29.50 3.98
N LYS A 279 14.47 29.94 2.74
CA LYS A 279 14.21 31.33 2.39
C LYS A 279 13.21 31.41 1.24
N GLY A 280 12.21 32.27 1.37
CA GLY A 280 11.26 32.54 0.29
C GLY A 280 10.29 33.65 0.63
N LYS A 281 9.59 34.18 -0.37
CA LYS A 281 8.64 35.29 -0.18
C LYS A 281 7.20 34.77 -0.15
N LEU A 282 6.42 35.32 0.78
CA LEU A 282 4.96 35.21 0.75
C LEU A 282 4.36 36.52 0.23
N VAL A 283 3.31 36.39 -0.58
CA VAL A 283 2.39 37.45 -0.99
C VAL A 283 0.98 36.95 -0.72
N ASP A 284 0.22 37.69 0.08
CA ASP A 284 -1.14 37.32 0.54
C ASP A 284 -1.23 35.89 1.10
N GLY A 285 -0.23 35.52 1.91
CA GLY A 285 -0.12 34.21 2.55
C GLY A 285 0.27 33.06 1.62
N LYS A 286 0.56 33.35 0.33
CA LYS A 286 0.92 32.34 -0.68
C LYS A 286 2.37 32.48 -1.13
N LYS A 287 3.03 31.36 -1.45
CA LYS A 287 4.41 31.35 -1.96
C LYS A 287 4.50 32.11 -3.27
N ASP A 288 5.43 33.05 -3.33
CA ASP A 288 5.67 33.87 -4.52
C ASP A 288 7.17 34.06 -4.74
N GLY A 289 7.59 34.04 -6.01
CA GLY A 289 8.99 34.10 -6.42
C GLY A 289 9.80 32.86 -6.05
N LYS A 290 11.11 33.03 -5.94
CA LYS A 290 12.06 31.93 -5.68
C LYS A 290 12.03 31.51 -4.21
N TRP A 291 11.83 30.22 -4.00
CA TRP A 291 11.96 29.55 -2.71
C TRP A 291 13.16 28.61 -2.74
N THR A 292 14.01 28.72 -1.74
CA THR A 292 15.21 27.88 -1.60
C THR A 292 15.25 27.27 -0.20
N PHE A 293 15.66 26.02 -0.14
CA PHE A 293 15.83 25.24 1.07
C PHE A 293 17.23 24.63 1.02
N TRP A 294 17.85 24.49 2.18
CA TRP A 294 19.19 23.93 2.33
C TRP A 294 19.19 22.84 3.38
N TRP A 295 20.22 22.01 3.34
CA TRP A 295 20.54 21.06 4.40
C TRP A 295 21.25 21.75 5.56
N ASP A 296 21.36 21.05 6.69
CA ASP A 296 22.14 21.46 7.85
C ASP A 296 23.64 21.65 7.53
N THR A 297 24.12 21.05 6.44
CA THR A 297 25.48 21.24 5.89
C THR A 297 25.67 22.58 5.19
N GLY A 298 24.58 23.26 4.81
CA GLY A 298 24.60 24.49 3.99
C GLY A 298 24.46 24.24 2.48
N ASP A 299 24.51 22.98 2.03
CA ASP A 299 24.24 22.62 0.64
C ASP A 299 22.76 22.83 0.30
N LYS A 300 22.46 23.22 -0.95
CA LYS A 300 21.07 23.32 -1.40
C LYS A 300 20.38 21.96 -1.27
N LYS A 301 19.09 22.01 -0.95
CA LYS A 301 18.17 20.87 -0.91
C LYS A 301 17.11 20.98 -1.99
N PHE A 302 16.61 22.21 -2.20
CA PHE A 302 15.60 22.52 -3.19
C PHE A 302 15.66 24.01 -3.56
N SER A 303 15.31 24.32 -4.81
CA SER A 303 15.16 25.67 -5.31
C SER A 303 14.14 25.68 -6.43
N GLY A 304 13.14 26.54 -6.35
CA GLY A 304 12.11 26.61 -7.37
C GLY A 304 11.30 27.90 -7.28
N ASN A 305 10.68 28.28 -8.39
CA ASN A 305 9.84 29.46 -8.46
C ASN A 305 8.37 29.12 -8.20
N PHE A 306 7.67 30.05 -7.56
CA PHE A 306 6.24 29.98 -7.28
C PHE A 306 5.56 31.27 -7.74
N LYS A 307 4.30 31.17 -8.15
CA LYS A 307 3.46 32.32 -8.47
C LYS A 307 2.12 32.10 -7.77
N ASN A 308 1.73 32.95 -6.83
CA ASN A 308 0.47 32.81 -6.08
C ASN A 308 0.25 31.39 -5.49
N GLY A 309 1.31 30.75 -5.01
CA GLY A 309 1.28 29.41 -4.42
C GLY A 309 1.39 28.25 -5.42
N THR A 310 1.31 28.48 -6.73
CA THR A 310 1.51 27.44 -7.75
C THR A 310 2.98 27.32 -8.13
N LYS A 311 3.45 26.10 -8.42
CA LYS A 311 4.82 25.90 -8.91
C LYS A 311 4.93 26.37 -10.36
N GLU A 312 6.01 27.08 -10.65
CA GLU A 312 6.29 27.67 -11.97
C GLU A 312 7.78 27.56 -12.30
N GLY A 313 8.11 27.39 -13.58
CA GLY A 313 9.48 27.30 -14.08
C GLY A 313 10.25 26.08 -13.57
N THR A 314 11.58 26.17 -13.60
CA THR A 314 12.48 25.09 -13.21
C THR A 314 12.55 24.91 -11.70
N HIS A 315 12.36 23.67 -11.25
CA HIS A 315 12.51 23.24 -9.86
C HIS A 315 13.67 22.27 -9.78
N GLU A 316 14.69 22.66 -9.03
CA GLU A 316 15.93 21.94 -8.83
C GLU A 316 15.94 21.30 -7.43
N PHE A 317 16.45 20.07 -7.35
CA PHE A 317 16.55 19.27 -6.14
C PHE A 317 17.96 18.72 -6.02
N TRP A 318 18.47 18.64 -4.80
CA TRP A 318 19.85 18.20 -4.54
C TRP A 318 19.90 17.16 -3.44
N TYR A 319 20.82 16.21 -3.59
CA TYR A 319 21.23 15.30 -2.52
C TYR A 319 22.00 16.03 -1.43
N LYS A 320 22.16 15.40 -0.26
CA LYS A 320 22.91 15.97 0.86
C LYS A 320 24.41 16.16 0.54
N ASN A 321 24.92 15.46 -0.47
CA ASN A 321 26.30 15.60 -0.96
C ASN A 321 26.50 16.79 -1.95
N GLY A 322 25.46 17.62 -2.16
CA GLY A 322 25.52 18.81 -3.01
C GLY A 322 25.31 18.55 -4.51
N LYS A 323 25.17 17.30 -4.95
CA LYS A 323 24.86 16.96 -6.36
C LYS A 323 23.36 17.07 -6.63
N LEU A 324 22.99 17.45 -7.86
CA LEU A 324 21.60 17.45 -8.29
C LEU A 324 21.01 16.04 -8.20
N SER A 325 19.75 15.94 -7.77
CA SER A 325 18.95 14.72 -7.82
C SER A 325 17.84 14.82 -8.87
N ALA A 326 17.30 16.02 -9.09
CA ALA A 326 16.31 16.26 -10.13
C ALA A 326 16.26 17.73 -10.55
N GLU A 327 15.87 17.96 -11.79
CA GLU A 327 15.57 19.24 -12.39
C GLU A 327 14.31 19.05 -13.21
N ILE A 328 13.24 19.79 -12.89
CA ILE A 328 11.92 19.56 -13.45
C ILE A 328 11.26 20.90 -13.77
N GLU A 329 10.80 21.08 -15.01
CA GLU A 329 10.02 22.23 -15.42
C GLU A 329 8.55 22.08 -15.03
N PHE A 330 7.98 23.14 -14.44
CA PHE A 330 6.59 23.22 -14.03
C PHE A 330 5.88 24.41 -14.67
N GLU A 331 4.63 24.21 -15.05
CA GLU A 331 3.68 25.26 -15.42
C GLU A 331 2.37 25.01 -14.67
N ASN A 332 1.88 26.00 -13.93
CA ASN A 332 0.64 25.89 -13.15
C ASN A 332 0.60 24.64 -12.25
N SER A 333 1.71 24.33 -11.59
CA SER A 333 1.91 23.14 -10.74
C SER A 333 1.89 21.77 -11.43
N LYS A 334 1.75 21.70 -12.75
CA LYS A 334 1.94 20.48 -13.55
C LYS A 334 3.35 20.44 -14.11
N LYS A 335 3.94 19.24 -14.23
CA LYS A 335 5.21 19.10 -14.94
C LYS A 335 4.98 19.43 -16.41
N ASN A 336 5.68 20.40 -16.96
CA ASN A 336 5.53 20.82 -18.34
C ASN A 336 6.87 21.29 -18.87
N GLY A 337 7.41 20.57 -19.86
CA GLY A 337 8.76 20.76 -20.36
C GLY A 337 9.75 19.67 -19.89
N LYS A 338 11.03 20.01 -19.85
CA LYS A 338 12.12 19.05 -19.61
C LYS A 338 12.13 18.57 -18.16
N ALA A 339 12.45 17.29 -17.96
CA ALA A 339 12.74 16.72 -16.66
C ALA A 339 13.96 15.80 -16.73
N THR A 340 14.89 16.00 -15.82
CA THR A 340 16.12 15.22 -15.69
C THR A 340 16.30 14.79 -14.24
N TRP A 341 16.75 13.55 -14.05
CA TRP A 341 17.10 12.96 -12.77
C TRP A 341 18.51 12.41 -12.82
N TRP A 342 19.19 12.47 -11.69
CA TRP A 342 20.54 11.98 -11.53
C TRP A 342 20.60 11.03 -10.33
N PHE A 343 21.46 10.03 -10.41
CA PHE A 343 21.85 9.22 -9.26
C PHE A 343 22.66 10.06 -8.27
N GLU A 344 22.79 9.59 -7.02
CA GLU A 344 23.62 10.25 -6.00
C GLU A 344 25.11 10.36 -6.40
N SER A 345 25.55 9.51 -7.33
CA SER A 345 26.88 9.61 -7.96
C SER A 345 27.06 10.85 -8.84
N GLY A 346 25.97 11.49 -9.27
CA GLY A 346 25.93 12.59 -10.25
C GLY A 346 25.79 12.14 -11.70
N LYS A 347 25.75 10.82 -11.95
CA LYS A 347 25.45 10.27 -13.29
C LYS A 347 23.96 10.40 -13.59
N LEU A 348 23.60 10.58 -14.86
CA LEU A 348 22.20 10.61 -15.30
C LEU A 348 21.49 9.31 -14.92
N ASP A 349 20.23 9.43 -14.53
CA ASP A 349 19.31 8.32 -14.24
C ASP A 349 18.21 8.29 -15.29
N ILE A 350 17.48 9.41 -15.44
CA ILE A 350 16.34 9.51 -16.33
C ILE A 350 16.30 10.91 -16.96
N GLU A 351 15.92 11.00 -18.22
CA GLU A 351 15.66 12.27 -18.90
C GLU A 351 14.49 12.10 -19.86
N GLY A 352 13.62 13.12 -19.91
CA GLY A 352 12.55 13.19 -20.89
C GLY A 352 11.76 14.49 -20.77
N PHE A 353 10.58 14.51 -21.40
CA PHE A 353 9.70 15.67 -21.40
C PHE A 353 8.31 15.30 -20.88
N PHE A 354 7.68 16.28 -20.22
CA PHE A 354 6.28 16.22 -19.85
C PHE A 354 5.47 17.25 -20.62
N VAL A 355 4.24 16.88 -20.97
CA VAL A 355 3.19 17.81 -21.40
C VAL A 355 2.04 17.67 -20.41
N ASN A 356 1.69 18.73 -19.69
CA ASN A 356 0.59 18.73 -18.70
C ASN A 356 0.65 17.60 -17.65
N GLY A 357 1.86 17.22 -17.23
CA GLY A 357 2.09 16.16 -16.25
C GLY A 357 2.17 14.75 -16.84
N ILE A 358 2.05 14.60 -18.16
CA ILE A 358 2.05 13.32 -18.88
C ILE A 358 3.36 13.20 -19.68
N GLN A 359 4.00 12.03 -19.66
CA GLN A 359 5.25 11.80 -20.42
C GLN A 359 5.00 11.92 -21.92
N GLU A 360 5.86 12.67 -22.60
CA GLU A 360 5.78 12.94 -24.04
C GLU A 360 7.18 12.95 -24.64
N GLY A 361 7.29 12.58 -25.92
CA GLY A 361 8.54 12.64 -26.67
C GLY A 361 9.56 11.58 -26.25
N LYS A 362 10.84 11.85 -26.48
CA LYS A 362 11.93 10.91 -26.20
C LYS A 362 12.21 10.83 -24.70
N TRP A 363 12.35 9.62 -24.20
CA TRP A 363 12.78 9.29 -22.86
C TRP A 363 14.01 8.39 -22.91
N THR A 364 15.02 8.72 -22.12
CA THR A 364 16.25 7.95 -21.98
C THR A 364 16.44 7.57 -20.51
N TYR A 365 16.87 6.34 -20.29
CA TYR A 365 17.09 5.74 -18.99
C TYR A 365 18.51 5.19 -18.96
N TRP A 366 19.24 5.55 -17.91
CA TRP A 366 20.63 5.16 -17.71
C TRP A 366 20.72 4.17 -16.54
N ARG A 367 21.76 3.35 -16.56
CA ARG A 367 22.13 2.46 -15.45
C ARG A 367 23.03 3.23 -14.48
N THR A 368 23.22 2.68 -13.29
CA THR A 368 24.05 3.29 -12.23
C THR A 368 25.52 3.44 -12.63
N ASP A 369 26.00 2.65 -13.60
CA ASP A 369 27.33 2.77 -14.18
C ASP A 369 27.46 3.97 -15.17
N GLY A 370 26.36 4.61 -15.55
CA GLY A 370 26.28 5.74 -16.47
C GLY A 370 26.07 5.35 -17.94
N GLN A 371 25.98 4.06 -18.25
CA GLN A 371 25.64 3.59 -19.60
C GLN A 371 24.14 3.64 -19.82
N LYS A 372 23.71 3.77 -21.07
CA LYS A 372 22.28 3.72 -21.41
C LYS A 372 21.73 2.32 -21.10
N GLY A 373 20.59 2.25 -20.41
CA GLY A 373 19.83 1.02 -20.24
C GLY A 373 18.81 0.86 -21.37
N ASN A 374 18.00 1.89 -21.59
CA ASN A 374 17.01 1.91 -22.65
C ASN A 374 16.55 3.34 -23.00
N GLU A 375 16.02 3.50 -24.20
CA GLU A 375 15.41 4.74 -24.64
C GLU A 375 14.29 4.46 -25.63
N GLY A 376 13.36 5.39 -25.75
CA GLY A 376 12.29 5.34 -26.74
C GLY A 376 11.36 6.52 -26.59
N PHE A 377 10.22 6.47 -27.26
CA PHE A 377 9.27 7.58 -27.26
C PHE A 377 8.02 7.24 -26.44
N TYR A 378 7.50 8.27 -25.77
CA TYR A 378 6.18 8.28 -25.16
C TYR A 378 5.27 9.22 -25.94
N SER A 379 4.01 8.84 -26.07
CA SER A 379 2.93 9.73 -26.49
C SER A 379 1.75 9.52 -25.57
N ASN A 380 1.27 10.60 -24.95
CA ASN A 380 0.21 10.57 -23.95
C ASN A 380 0.47 9.55 -22.82
N GLY A 381 1.71 9.48 -22.35
CA GLY A 381 2.10 8.62 -21.23
C GLY A 381 2.20 7.13 -21.57
N LYS A 382 2.12 6.76 -22.86
CA LYS A 382 2.28 5.39 -23.35
C LYS A 382 3.49 5.28 -24.26
N MET A 383 4.21 4.18 -24.15
CA MET A 383 5.29 3.83 -25.08
C MET A 383 4.74 3.77 -26.51
N ASN A 384 5.36 4.54 -27.40
CA ASN A 384 4.96 4.68 -28.79
C ASN A 384 6.21 4.88 -29.66
N GLY A 385 6.26 4.32 -30.86
CA GLY A 385 7.44 4.40 -31.73
C GLY A 385 8.60 3.50 -31.31
N LEU A 386 9.80 3.78 -31.83
CA LEU A 386 10.99 2.93 -31.66
C LEU A 386 11.53 2.96 -30.23
N TRP A 387 11.82 1.77 -29.70
CA TRP A 387 12.51 1.57 -28.44
C TRP A 387 13.79 0.76 -28.64
N THR A 388 14.84 1.15 -27.94
CA THR A 388 16.14 0.48 -27.96
C THR A 388 16.58 0.18 -26.53
N TYR A 389 17.10 -1.02 -26.32
CA TYR A 389 17.58 -1.51 -25.04
C TYR A 389 19.03 -1.98 -25.22
N TRP A 390 19.88 -1.73 -24.24
CA TRP A 390 21.30 -2.07 -24.28
C TRP A 390 21.70 -3.04 -23.17
N TYR A 391 22.71 -3.85 -23.49
CA TYR A 391 23.48 -4.64 -22.53
C TYR A 391 24.40 -3.75 -21.69
N GLU A 392 24.99 -4.33 -20.64
CA GLU A 392 25.97 -3.65 -19.79
C GLU A 392 27.27 -3.31 -20.52
N ASN A 393 27.57 -4.01 -21.62
CA ASN A 393 28.73 -3.71 -22.47
C ASN A 393 28.46 -2.60 -23.51
N GLY A 394 27.28 -1.96 -23.47
CA GLY A 394 26.87 -0.91 -24.39
C GLY A 394 26.36 -1.39 -25.75
N GLN A 395 26.35 -2.70 -26.02
CA GLN A 395 25.77 -3.23 -27.26
C GLN A 395 24.24 -3.28 -27.18
N VAL A 396 23.56 -3.16 -28.32
CA VAL A 396 22.10 -3.25 -28.38
C VAL A 396 21.67 -4.67 -28.02
N TRP A 397 20.80 -4.80 -27.02
CA TRP A 397 20.16 -6.05 -26.66
C TRP A 397 18.94 -6.33 -27.53
N LYS A 398 18.07 -5.34 -27.67
CA LYS A 398 16.87 -5.47 -28.51
C LYS A 398 16.35 -4.10 -28.93
N THR A 399 15.67 -4.08 -30.06
CA THR A 399 15.00 -2.90 -30.58
C THR A 399 13.71 -3.28 -31.28
N GLY A 400 12.73 -2.38 -31.27
CA GLY A 400 11.48 -2.54 -31.97
C GLY A 400 10.46 -1.49 -31.56
N GLU A 401 9.32 -1.45 -32.25
CA GLU A 401 8.32 -0.41 -32.03
C GLU A 401 7.29 -0.80 -30.97
N PHE A 402 6.79 0.21 -30.27
CA PHE A 402 5.59 0.12 -29.46
C PHE A 402 4.48 0.96 -30.08
N LYS A 403 3.23 0.52 -29.88
CA LYS A 403 2.03 1.31 -30.11
C LYS A 403 1.11 1.11 -28.91
N ASP A 404 0.85 2.20 -28.18
CA ASP A 404 0.02 2.17 -26.96
C ASP A 404 0.47 1.10 -25.94
N ASN A 405 1.76 1.08 -25.59
CA ASN A 405 2.38 0.08 -24.70
C ASN A 405 2.40 -1.38 -25.21
N LYS A 406 1.95 -1.65 -26.44
CA LYS A 406 2.01 -2.99 -27.05
C LYS A 406 3.09 -3.03 -28.11
N LYS A 407 3.85 -4.13 -28.18
CA LYS A 407 4.81 -4.33 -29.28
C LYS A 407 4.11 -4.25 -30.63
N SER A 408 4.72 -3.57 -31.58
CA SER A 408 4.24 -3.40 -32.94
C SER A 408 5.43 -3.40 -33.89
N GLY A 409 5.19 -3.73 -35.16
CA GLY A 409 6.20 -3.66 -36.20
C GLY A 409 7.36 -4.64 -35.98
N HIS A 410 8.48 -4.34 -36.65
CA HIS A 410 9.66 -5.19 -36.67
C HIS A 410 10.42 -5.13 -35.34
N TRP A 411 10.68 -6.30 -34.76
CA TRP A 411 11.47 -6.46 -33.55
C TRP A 411 12.72 -7.27 -33.84
N ILE A 412 13.85 -6.79 -33.35
CA ILE A 412 15.15 -7.46 -33.45
C ILE A 412 15.71 -7.64 -32.05
N VAL A 413 16.18 -8.84 -31.74
CA VAL A 413 16.93 -9.18 -30.54
C VAL A 413 18.32 -9.63 -30.96
N TYR A 414 19.34 -9.19 -30.24
CA TYR A 414 20.74 -9.46 -30.51
C TYR A 414 21.36 -10.24 -29.35
N TYR A 415 22.45 -10.95 -29.65
CA TYR A 415 23.40 -11.47 -28.67
C TYR A 415 24.31 -10.34 -28.15
N GLU A 416 25.03 -10.58 -27.05
CA GLU A 416 26.00 -9.63 -26.48
C GLU A 416 27.20 -9.32 -27.38
N ASN A 417 27.40 -10.13 -28.44
CA ASN A 417 28.41 -9.90 -29.47
C ASN A 417 27.90 -9.07 -30.66
N GLY A 418 26.64 -8.64 -30.63
CA GLY A 418 26.03 -7.72 -31.60
C GLY A 418 25.41 -8.42 -32.80
N ARG A 419 25.50 -9.75 -32.88
CA ARG A 419 24.81 -10.54 -33.92
C ARG A 419 23.35 -10.74 -33.56
N LYS A 420 22.49 -10.83 -34.57
CA LYS A 420 21.07 -11.09 -34.35
C LYS A 420 20.88 -12.46 -33.69
N PHE A 421 20.00 -12.51 -32.70
CA PHE A 421 19.49 -13.75 -32.11
C PHE A 421 18.19 -14.15 -32.79
N TYR A 422 17.22 -13.24 -32.87
CA TYR A 422 16.00 -13.43 -33.67
C TYR A 422 15.35 -12.11 -34.06
N GLU A 423 14.55 -12.15 -35.12
CA GLU A 423 13.71 -11.03 -35.53
C GLU A 423 12.37 -11.50 -36.11
N GLY A 424 11.40 -10.59 -36.07
CA GLY A 424 10.06 -10.81 -36.64
C GLY A 424 9.11 -9.66 -36.32
N GLU A 425 7.90 -9.78 -36.84
CA GLU A 425 6.87 -8.74 -36.74
C GLU A 425 5.93 -8.98 -35.55
N PHE A 426 5.55 -7.89 -34.88
CA PHE A 426 4.47 -7.88 -33.89
C PHE A 426 3.28 -7.06 -34.39
N VAL A 427 2.07 -7.58 -34.20
CA VAL A 427 0.82 -6.83 -34.40
C VAL A 427 0.02 -6.85 -33.11
N LYS A 428 -0.24 -5.67 -32.54
CA LYS A 428 -0.99 -5.51 -31.27
C LYS A 428 -0.43 -6.35 -30.11
N GLY A 429 0.88 -6.56 -30.08
CA GLY A 429 1.58 -7.33 -29.04
C GLY A 429 1.69 -8.83 -29.31
N GLU A 430 1.20 -9.33 -30.45
CA GLU A 430 1.25 -10.75 -30.83
C GLU A 430 2.19 -10.96 -32.02
N GLU A 431 2.89 -12.10 -32.05
CA GLU A 431 3.75 -12.48 -33.17
C GLU A 431 2.93 -12.71 -34.45
N GLU A 432 3.34 -12.05 -35.53
CA GLU A 432 2.70 -12.12 -36.85
C GLU A 432 3.79 -12.23 -37.94
N GLY A 433 3.45 -12.79 -39.09
CA GLY A 433 4.32 -12.81 -40.26
C GLY A 433 5.56 -13.70 -40.08
N SER A 434 6.63 -13.35 -40.79
CA SER A 434 7.86 -14.16 -40.85
C SER A 434 8.79 -13.92 -39.66
N TRP A 435 9.35 -15.01 -39.16
CA TRP A 435 10.27 -15.02 -38.03
C TRP A 435 11.52 -15.78 -38.39
N VAL A 436 12.67 -15.24 -37.98
CA VAL A 436 13.99 -15.84 -38.23
C VAL A 436 14.81 -15.79 -36.94
N SER A 437 15.51 -16.88 -36.62
CA SER A 437 16.52 -16.91 -35.57
C SER A 437 17.87 -17.37 -36.11
N TRP A 438 18.94 -16.97 -35.44
CA TRP A 438 20.32 -17.31 -35.74
C TRP A 438 21.03 -17.87 -34.51
N TYR A 439 22.05 -18.67 -34.76
CA TYR A 439 23.04 -19.03 -33.75
C TYR A 439 23.94 -17.83 -33.45
N GLU A 440 24.65 -17.88 -32.32
CA GLU A 440 25.62 -16.85 -31.93
C GLU A 440 26.79 -16.71 -32.94
N SER A 441 27.07 -17.76 -33.72
CA SER A 441 27.97 -17.70 -34.88
C SER A 441 27.47 -16.82 -36.04
N GLY A 442 26.21 -16.38 -36.00
CA GLY A 442 25.54 -15.63 -37.06
C GLY A 442 24.90 -16.51 -38.15
N LYS A 443 25.01 -17.84 -38.04
CA LYS A 443 24.39 -18.77 -38.98
C LYS A 443 22.91 -18.94 -38.67
N LYS A 444 22.09 -19.01 -39.73
CA LYS A 444 20.63 -19.18 -39.60
C LYS A 444 20.31 -20.46 -38.82
N GLN A 445 19.49 -20.34 -37.79
CA GLN A 445 19.09 -21.45 -36.92
C GLN A 445 17.68 -21.93 -37.27
N MET A 446 16.74 -20.99 -37.45
CA MET A 446 15.34 -21.33 -37.69
C MET A 446 14.64 -20.23 -38.49
N SER A 447 13.62 -20.59 -39.25
CA SER A 447 12.65 -19.63 -39.77
C SER A 447 11.28 -20.25 -39.95
N GLY A 448 10.25 -19.44 -39.76
CA GLY A 448 8.87 -19.83 -39.98
C GLY A 448 7.96 -18.63 -40.01
N SER A 449 6.67 -18.85 -39.84
CA SER A 449 5.71 -17.76 -39.73
C SER A 449 4.68 -18.00 -38.63
N PHE A 450 4.23 -16.90 -38.03
CA PHE A 450 3.13 -16.87 -37.08
C PHE A 450 1.93 -16.15 -37.69
N SER A 451 0.73 -16.59 -37.33
CA SER A 451 -0.49 -15.79 -37.47
C SER A 451 -1.19 -15.81 -36.12
N LYS A 452 -1.41 -14.62 -35.54
CA LYS A 452 -1.99 -14.44 -34.19
C LYS A 452 -1.31 -15.33 -33.16
N ARG A 453 0.03 -15.26 -33.09
CA ARG A 453 0.89 -16.03 -32.17
C ARG A 453 0.87 -17.56 -32.39
N LYS A 454 0.23 -18.07 -33.45
CA LYS A 454 0.24 -19.51 -33.80
C LYS A 454 1.14 -19.78 -34.99
N MET A 455 2.02 -20.78 -34.86
CA MET A 455 2.85 -21.30 -35.95
C MET A 455 1.95 -21.69 -37.12
N THR A 456 2.29 -21.18 -38.30
CA THR A 456 1.56 -21.42 -39.54
C THR A 456 2.54 -21.58 -40.71
N GLY A 457 2.15 -22.36 -41.71
CA GLY A 457 2.96 -22.63 -42.89
C GLY A 457 4.22 -23.42 -42.61
N LYS A 458 5.25 -23.17 -43.41
CA LYS A 458 6.52 -23.90 -43.40
C LYS A 458 7.43 -23.40 -42.28
N TRP A 459 7.98 -24.34 -41.51
CA TRP A 459 8.97 -24.11 -40.47
C TRP A 459 10.23 -24.91 -40.77
N GLU A 460 11.34 -24.21 -40.91
CA GLU A 460 12.64 -24.78 -41.24
C GLU A 460 13.62 -24.49 -40.11
N ALA A 461 14.46 -25.47 -39.79
CA ALA A 461 15.62 -25.27 -38.92
C ALA A 461 16.86 -25.89 -39.55
N TRP A 462 18.01 -25.34 -39.18
CA TRP A 462 19.33 -25.76 -39.64
C TRP A 462 20.20 -26.09 -38.44
N TYR A 463 21.14 -27.00 -38.65
CA TYR A 463 22.29 -27.18 -37.77
C TYR A 463 23.27 -26.03 -37.96
N GLU A 464 24.17 -25.83 -37.00
CA GLU A 464 25.18 -24.77 -37.08
C GLU A 464 26.21 -24.99 -38.20
N ASN A 465 26.30 -26.19 -38.77
CA ASN A 465 27.08 -26.41 -39.99
C ASN A 465 26.36 -25.98 -41.29
N GLY A 466 25.12 -25.48 -41.20
CA GLY A 466 24.30 -25.03 -42.32
C GLY A 466 23.43 -26.11 -42.95
N GLN A 467 23.57 -27.37 -42.55
CA GLN A 467 22.69 -28.45 -43.03
C GLN A 467 21.29 -28.30 -42.44
N LYS A 468 20.25 -28.64 -43.22
CA LYS A 468 18.88 -28.67 -42.69
C LYS A 468 18.83 -29.64 -41.50
N LYS A 469 18.02 -29.31 -40.50
CA LYS A 469 17.72 -30.12 -39.31
C LYS A 469 16.31 -30.66 -39.38
N TYR A 470 15.35 -29.79 -39.71
CA TYR A 470 13.99 -30.21 -40.02
C TYR A 470 13.27 -29.20 -40.93
N GLU A 471 12.21 -29.70 -41.53
CA GLU A 471 11.24 -28.96 -42.34
C GLU A 471 9.87 -29.49 -41.93
N LEU A 472 9.08 -28.65 -41.29
CA LEU A 472 7.78 -28.97 -40.72
C LEU A 472 6.73 -28.03 -41.32
N PHE A 473 5.47 -28.46 -41.32
CA PHE A 473 4.35 -27.63 -41.73
C PHE A 473 3.33 -27.56 -40.62
N TYR A 474 2.86 -26.36 -40.32
CA TYR A 474 1.93 -26.09 -39.24
C TYR A 474 0.67 -25.39 -39.75
N LYS A 475 -0.45 -25.72 -39.12
CA LYS A 475 -1.70 -24.96 -39.17
C LYS A 475 -2.16 -24.75 -37.73
N ASP A 476 -2.19 -23.50 -37.28
CA ASP A 476 -2.63 -23.14 -35.92
C ASP A 476 -1.88 -23.90 -34.81
N ASN A 477 -0.55 -23.97 -34.86
CA ASN A 477 0.33 -24.76 -33.97
C ASN A 477 0.24 -26.29 -34.12
N ILE A 478 -0.60 -26.80 -35.00
CA ILE A 478 -0.78 -28.25 -35.22
C ILE A 478 -0.02 -28.66 -36.48
N LYS A 479 0.76 -29.75 -36.43
CA LYS A 479 1.46 -30.28 -37.63
C LYS A 479 0.43 -30.65 -38.70
N ASP A 480 0.54 -30.08 -39.89
CA ASP A 480 -0.36 -30.31 -41.04
C ASP A 480 0.47 -30.24 -42.33
N GLY A 481 0.83 -31.39 -42.88
CA GLY A 481 1.73 -31.53 -44.03
C GLY A 481 2.85 -32.55 -43.80
N VAL A 482 3.82 -32.58 -44.72
CA VAL A 482 4.94 -33.53 -44.68
C VAL A 482 6.12 -32.96 -43.89
N ALA A 483 6.42 -33.58 -42.76
CA ALA A 483 7.60 -33.33 -41.95
C ALA A 483 8.80 -34.12 -42.46
N LYS A 484 9.97 -33.47 -42.51
CA LYS A 484 11.26 -34.10 -42.84
C LYS A 484 12.29 -33.74 -41.80
N TYR A 485 13.18 -34.67 -41.48
CA TYR A 485 14.24 -34.49 -40.49
C TYR A 485 15.55 -35.01 -41.05
N TRP A 486 16.61 -34.24 -40.87
CA TRP A 486 17.93 -34.56 -41.38
C TRP A 486 18.91 -34.77 -40.22
N THR A 487 20.02 -35.44 -40.48
CA THR A 487 21.18 -35.52 -39.59
C THR A 487 22.14 -34.35 -39.85
N GLU A 488 23.12 -34.14 -38.98
CA GLU A 488 24.18 -33.14 -39.19
C GLU A 488 25.01 -33.38 -40.45
N ARG A 489 25.03 -34.62 -40.98
CA ARG A 489 25.69 -34.95 -42.25
C ARG A 489 24.83 -34.65 -43.48
N GLY A 490 23.61 -34.12 -43.30
CA GLY A 490 22.69 -33.81 -44.40
C GLY A 490 21.85 -34.99 -44.89
N ILE A 491 21.87 -36.13 -44.18
CA ILE A 491 21.08 -37.31 -44.54
C ILE A 491 19.66 -37.14 -44.01
N ASN A 492 18.64 -37.21 -44.87
CA ASN A 492 17.24 -37.28 -44.43
C ASN A 492 17.07 -38.59 -43.66
N ARG A 493 16.79 -38.53 -42.35
CA ARG A 493 16.64 -39.72 -41.49
C ARG A 493 15.19 -40.15 -41.33
N LEU A 494 14.25 -39.24 -41.55
CA LEU A 494 12.83 -39.46 -41.28
C LEU A 494 11.95 -38.52 -42.11
N THR A 495 10.92 -39.07 -42.73
CA THR A 495 9.84 -38.33 -43.39
C THR A 495 8.49 -38.84 -42.88
N GLU A 496 7.64 -37.93 -42.41
CA GLU A 496 6.35 -38.22 -41.78
C GLU A 496 5.27 -37.31 -42.37
N GLY A 497 4.14 -37.86 -42.79
CA GLY A 497 2.97 -37.08 -43.18
C GLY A 497 2.03 -36.86 -42.00
N TYR A 498 1.47 -35.65 -41.90
CA TYR A 498 0.49 -35.27 -40.88
C TYR A 498 -0.76 -34.62 -41.47
N LYS A 499 -1.91 -34.86 -40.84
CA LYS A 499 -3.13 -34.08 -41.00
C LYS A 499 -3.72 -33.81 -39.62
N ASN A 500 -3.92 -32.53 -39.28
CA ASN A 500 -4.42 -32.12 -37.96
C ASN A 500 -3.68 -32.79 -36.78
N GLY A 501 -2.36 -32.95 -36.90
CA GLY A 501 -1.50 -33.53 -35.87
C GLY A 501 -1.47 -35.06 -35.81
N GLN A 502 -2.31 -35.75 -36.57
CA GLN A 502 -2.32 -37.21 -36.68
C GLN A 502 -1.52 -37.68 -37.90
N PHE A 503 -0.91 -38.87 -37.83
CA PHE A 503 -0.17 -39.42 -38.96
C PHE A 503 -1.09 -39.65 -40.17
N GLN A 504 -0.76 -39.03 -41.29
CA GLN A 504 -1.49 -39.11 -42.56
C GLN A 504 -0.52 -38.99 -43.72
N GLY A 505 -0.43 -40.02 -44.56
CA GLY A 505 0.50 -40.08 -45.69
C GLY A 505 1.81 -40.79 -45.34
N PRO A 506 2.95 -40.39 -45.92
CA PRO A 506 4.17 -41.19 -45.91
C PRO A 506 4.80 -41.31 -44.53
N TYR A 507 5.37 -42.49 -44.25
CA TYR A 507 6.32 -42.72 -43.17
C TYR A 507 7.54 -43.43 -43.74
N ILE A 508 8.67 -42.73 -43.79
CA ILE A 508 9.90 -43.22 -44.39
C ILE A 508 11.07 -42.97 -43.43
N THR A 509 11.82 -44.03 -43.10
CA THR A 509 13.09 -43.93 -42.38
C THR A 509 14.23 -44.30 -43.31
N TYR A 510 15.41 -43.77 -43.02
CA TYR A 510 16.60 -43.97 -43.85
C TYR A 510 17.77 -44.47 -43.00
N PHE A 511 18.66 -45.23 -43.63
CA PHE A 511 19.95 -45.66 -43.08
C PHE A 511 20.97 -44.51 -43.04
N PRO A 512 22.10 -44.68 -42.31
CA PRO A 512 23.20 -43.71 -42.31
C PRO A 512 23.86 -43.47 -43.69
N ASP A 513 23.63 -44.34 -44.68
CA ASP A 513 24.08 -44.14 -46.07
C ASP A 513 23.05 -43.39 -46.93
N GLY A 514 21.88 -43.04 -46.37
CA GLY A 514 20.78 -42.35 -47.05
C GLY A 514 19.84 -43.28 -47.82
N LYS A 515 20.04 -44.59 -47.83
CA LYS A 515 19.08 -45.54 -48.43
C LYS A 515 17.87 -45.73 -47.52
N VAL A 516 16.73 -46.07 -48.11
CA VAL A 516 15.49 -46.33 -47.36
C VAL A 516 15.67 -47.55 -46.46
N ASN A 517 15.31 -47.41 -45.19
CA ASN A 517 15.26 -48.49 -44.20
C ASN A 517 13.84 -49.02 -44.07
N THR A 518 12.86 -48.14 -43.90
CA THR A 518 11.44 -48.50 -43.85
C THR A 518 10.62 -47.49 -44.64
N SER A 519 9.61 -47.94 -45.36
CA SER A 519 8.66 -47.07 -46.06
C SER A 519 7.25 -47.64 -46.00
N GLY A 520 6.27 -46.79 -45.67
CA GLY A 520 4.85 -47.12 -45.71
C GLY A 520 4.01 -45.85 -45.65
N ASN A 521 2.69 -46.02 -45.53
CA ASN A 521 1.77 -44.91 -45.35
C ASN A 521 0.91 -45.11 -44.09
N TYR A 522 0.53 -43.99 -43.49
CA TYR A 522 -0.53 -43.89 -42.50
C TYR A 522 -1.79 -43.30 -43.12
N ASN A 523 -2.94 -43.79 -42.67
CA ASN A 523 -4.23 -43.18 -42.91
C ASN A 523 -4.98 -43.14 -41.57
N ASP A 524 -5.43 -41.96 -41.15
CA ASP A 524 -6.10 -41.74 -39.86
C ASP A 524 -5.31 -42.27 -38.65
N GLY A 525 -3.98 -42.07 -38.67
CA GLY A 525 -3.08 -42.54 -37.61
C GLY A 525 -2.76 -44.03 -37.64
N LEU A 526 -3.32 -44.81 -38.57
CA LEU A 526 -3.15 -46.25 -38.67
C LEU A 526 -2.32 -46.64 -39.90
N ARG A 527 -1.49 -47.70 -39.78
CA ARG A 527 -0.76 -48.25 -40.93
C ARG A 527 -1.74 -48.67 -42.02
N ASP A 528 -1.52 -48.19 -43.25
CA ASP A 528 -2.38 -48.49 -44.39
C ASP A 528 -1.56 -48.70 -45.67
N GLY A 529 -1.91 -49.72 -46.45
CA GLY A 529 -1.18 -50.14 -47.64
C GLY A 529 0.09 -50.95 -47.34
N SER A 530 1.03 -50.95 -48.29
CA SER A 530 2.27 -51.72 -48.19
C SER A 530 3.34 -51.01 -47.35
N TRP A 531 3.88 -51.74 -46.38
CA TRP A 531 5.01 -51.41 -45.54
C TRP A 531 6.21 -52.25 -45.93
N THR A 532 7.29 -51.62 -46.37
CA THR A 532 8.49 -52.30 -46.87
C THR A 532 9.67 -52.01 -45.97
N TYR A 533 10.45 -53.04 -45.66
CA TYR A 533 11.64 -53.02 -44.83
C TYR A 533 12.84 -53.50 -45.63
N TYR A 534 13.94 -52.78 -45.50
CA TYR A 534 15.17 -53.00 -46.23
C TYR A 534 16.32 -53.29 -45.26
N ILE A 535 17.41 -53.88 -45.75
CA ILE A 535 18.69 -53.95 -45.04
C ILE A 535 19.65 -52.87 -45.53
N GLU A 536 20.71 -52.64 -44.77
CA GLU A 536 21.85 -51.84 -45.20
C GLU A 536 22.38 -52.40 -46.54
N GLY A 537 22.51 -51.54 -47.55
CA GLY A 537 22.73 -51.95 -48.94
C GLY A 537 21.51 -51.76 -49.87
N GLY A 538 20.28 -51.77 -49.32
CA GLY A 538 19.04 -51.45 -50.04
C GLY A 538 18.21 -52.66 -50.50
N ALA A 539 18.60 -53.89 -50.15
CA ALA A 539 17.81 -55.08 -50.47
C ALA A 539 16.57 -55.19 -49.56
N LYS A 540 15.43 -55.61 -50.12
CA LYS A 540 14.20 -55.85 -49.35
C LYS A 540 14.35 -57.11 -48.51
N ILE A 541 13.94 -57.05 -47.24
CA ILE A 541 13.86 -58.22 -46.36
C ILE A 541 12.44 -58.52 -45.90
N ARG A 542 11.54 -57.55 -45.97
CA ARG A 542 10.14 -57.76 -45.57
C ARG A 542 9.20 -56.75 -46.23
N GLN A 543 8.03 -57.20 -46.63
CA GLN A 543 6.93 -56.38 -47.13
C GLN A 543 5.62 -56.85 -46.49
N GLU A 544 4.89 -55.94 -45.87
CA GLU A 544 3.70 -56.21 -45.08
C GLU A 544 2.56 -55.35 -45.61
N TYR A 545 1.42 -55.94 -45.94
CA TYR A 545 0.24 -55.16 -46.29
C TYR A 545 -0.66 -54.97 -45.05
N TYR A 546 -1.16 -53.75 -44.90
CA TYR A 546 -2.09 -53.34 -43.85
C TYR A 546 -3.33 -52.69 -44.45
N LYS A 547 -4.46 -52.84 -43.76
CA LYS A 547 -5.68 -52.07 -44.03
C LYS A 547 -6.25 -51.59 -42.71
N GLN A 548 -6.36 -50.28 -42.50
CA GLN A 548 -6.87 -49.69 -41.26
C GLN A 548 -6.16 -50.25 -40.01
N GLY A 549 -4.83 -50.30 -40.05
CA GLY A 549 -3.97 -50.76 -38.96
C GLY A 549 -3.90 -52.27 -38.76
N LYS A 550 -4.75 -53.05 -39.42
CA LYS A 550 -4.81 -54.51 -39.30
C LYS A 550 -4.01 -55.19 -40.41
N ARG A 551 -3.34 -56.30 -40.08
CA ARG A 551 -2.64 -57.13 -41.08
C ARG A 551 -3.66 -57.68 -42.07
N ASN A 552 -3.45 -57.39 -43.34
CA ASN A 552 -4.40 -57.71 -44.41
C ASN A 552 -3.62 -57.99 -45.70
N GLY A 553 -4.09 -58.87 -46.57
CA GLY A 553 -3.36 -59.20 -47.80
C GLY A 553 -2.06 -59.98 -47.55
N GLN A 554 -1.15 -59.93 -48.52
CA GLN A 554 0.07 -60.74 -48.54
C GLN A 554 1.23 -60.06 -47.80
N TRP A 555 1.93 -60.84 -47.01
CA TRP A 555 3.19 -60.51 -46.36
C TRP A 555 4.29 -61.37 -46.99
N LEU A 556 5.38 -60.73 -47.36
CA LEU A 556 6.54 -61.35 -48.00
C LEU A 556 7.77 -61.11 -47.12
N ILE A 557 8.56 -62.15 -46.90
CA ILE A 557 9.84 -62.11 -46.18
C ILE A 557 10.88 -62.71 -47.11
N TRP A 558 12.03 -62.06 -47.22
CA TRP A 558 13.17 -62.52 -48.02
C TRP A 558 14.36 -62.88 -47.13
N TYR A 559 15.18 -63.82 -47.57
CA TYR A 559 16.50 -64.06 -47.00
C TYR A 559 17.46 -62.89 -47.30
N MET A 560 18.58 -62.81 -46.57
CA MET A 560 19.61 -61.77 -46.80
C MET A 560 20.22 -61.80 -48.21
N ASN A 561 20.22 -62.96 -48.88
CA ASN A 561 20.67 -63.11 -50.27
C ASN A 561 19.59 -62.68 -51.30
N GLY A 562 18.44 -62.19 -50.85
CA GLY A 562 17.33 -61.72 -51.69
C GLY A 562 16.36 -62.81 -52.15
N SER A 563 16.60 -64.10 -51.86
CA SER A 563 15.63 -65.15 -52.24
C SER A 563 14.38 -65.13 -51.33
N PRO A 564 13.17 -65.41 -51.85
CA PRO A 564 11.96 -65.47 -51.03
C PRO A 564 12.11 -66.50 -49.91
N ASN A 565 11.74 -66.11 -48.68
CA ASN A 565 11.79 -66.95 -47.49
C ASN A 565 10.39 -67.39 -47.07
N THR A 566 9.47 -66.44 -46.91
CA THR A 566 8.12 -66.73 -46.42
C THR A 566 7.09 -65.86 -47.12
N GLU A 567 5.97 -66.46 -47.52
CA GLU A 567 4.76 -65.77 -47.95
C GLU A 567 3.60 -66.09 -47.00
N ILE A 568 2.92 -65.07 -46.48
CA ILE A 568 1.80 -65.23 -45.54
C ILE A 568 0.63 -64.36 -46.00
N ASN A 569 -0.56 -64.95 -46.16
CA ASN A 569 -1.77 -64.17 -46.39
C ASN A 569 -2.53 -63.93 -45.08
N TYR A 570 -2.95 -62.68 -44.87
CA TYR A 570 -3.74 -62.25 -43.72
C TYR A 570 -5.09 -61.66 -44.15
N LYS A 571 -6.09 -61.79 -43.29
CA LYS A 571 -7.34 -61.02 -43.35
C LYS A 571 -7.72 -60.65 -41.92
N ASN A 572 -7.75 -59.34 -41.63
CA ASN A 572 -8.08 -58.81 -40.30
C ASN A 572 -7.28 -59.49 -39.17
N ASP A 573 -5.95 -59.42 -39.26
CA ASP A 573 -4.97 -59.96 -38.30
C ASP A 573 -4.87 -61.48 -38.19
N LYS A 574 -5.73 -62.22 -38.87
CA LYS A 574 -5.75 -63.68 -38.87
C LYS A 574 -5.14 -64.22 -40.16
N ARG A 575 -4.29 -65.26 -40.07
CA ARG A 575 -3.79 -65.97 -41.26
C ARG A 575 -4.97 -66.51 -42.05
N ASN A 576 -5.06 -66.16 -43.32
CA ASN A 576 -6.19 -66.49 -44.17
C ASN A 576 -5.75 -66.55 -45.64
N GLY A 577 -5.68 -67.76 -46.19
CA GLY A 577 -5.12 -68.05 -47.52
C GLY A 577 -3.88 -68.93 -47.43
N LYS A 578 -3.03 -68.85 -48.47
CA LYS A 578 -1.80 -69.63 -48.57
C LYS A 578 -0.72 -69.10 -47.62
N PHE A 579 -0.01 -70.02 -46.99
CA PHE A 579 1.25 -69.82 -46.28
C PHE A 579 2.31 -70.67 -46.99
N LYS A 580 3.45 -70.08 -47.32
CA LYS A 580 4.59 -70.79 -47.91
C LYS A 580 5.86 -70.40 -47.18
N GLN A 581 6.68 -71.39 -46.88
CA GLN A 581 8.06 -71.21 -46.45
C GLN A 581 8.98 -71.92 -47.44
N LEU A 582 10.01 -71.22 -47.88
CA LEU A 582 10.99 -71.66 -48.85
C LEU A 582 12.37 -71.70 -48.19
N ASP A 583 13.26 -72.58 -48.66
CA ASP A 583 14.67 -72.56 -48.30
C ASP A 583 15.44 -71.51 -49.13
N LYS A 584 16.75 -71.37 -48.87
CA LYS A 584 17.61 -70.39 -49.55
C LYS A 584 17.70 -70.60 -51.08
N SER A 585 17.44 -71.81 -51.57
CA SER A 585 17.44 -72.15 -53.01
C SER A 585 16.12 -71.81 -53.71
N GLY A 586 15.08 -71.42 -52.95
CA GLY A 586 13.74 -71.16 -53.46
C GLY A 586 12.86 -72.40 -53.54
N LYS A 587 13.27 -73.53 -52.94
CA LYS A 587 12.43 -74.73 -52.84
C LYS A 587 11.44 -74.57 -51.68
N VAL A 588 10.16 -74.84 -51.93
CA VAL A 588 9.12 -74.85 -50.89
C VAL A 588 9.41 -75.99 -49.91
N ILE A 589 9.67 -75.65 -48.65
CA ILE A 589 9.90 -76.61 -47.56
C ILE A 589 8.69 -76.80 -46.66
N TYR A 590 7.75 -75.85 -46.70
CA TYR A 590 6.47 -75.95 -46.02
C TYR A 590 5.40 -75.12 -46.75
N GLU A 591 4.24 -75.71 -47.01
CA GLU A 591 3.08 -75.02 -47.54
C GLU A 591 1.81 -75.44 -46.79
N ALA A 592 0.99 -74.45 -46.45
CA ALA A 592 -0.26 -74.65 -45.74
C ALA A 592 -1.34 -73.65 -46.18
N ILE A 593 -2.61 -74.01 -45.98
CA ILE A 593 -3.77 -73.14 -46.21
C ILE A 593 -4.43 -72.88 -44.86
N PHE A 594 -4.62 -71.60 -44.53
CA PHE A 594 -5.29 -71.14 -43.32
C PHE A 594 -6.64 -70.50 -43.66
N LYS A 595 -7.61 -70.63 -42.76
CA LYS A 595 -8.88 -69.89 -42.80
C LYS A 595 -9.18 -69.34 -41.40
N ASN A 596 -9.37 -68.03 -41.31
CA ASN A 596 -9.64 -67.34 -40.04
C ASN A 596 -8.65 -67.68 -38.90
N GLY A 597 -7.37 -67.84 -39.24
CA GLY A 597 -6.29 -68.13 -38.29
C GLY A 597 -6.10 -69.61 -37.96
N LYS A 598 -6.99 -70.49 -38.40
CA LYS A 598 -6.89 -71.94 -38.20
C LYS A 598 -6.27 -72.60 -39.43
N LEU A 599 -5.39 -73.58 -39.21
CA LEU A 599 -4.86 -74.44 -40.26
C LEU A 599 -6.02 -75.28 -40.84
N VAL A 600 -6.21 -75.23 -42.14
CA VAL A 600 -7.24 -76.00 -42.86
C VAL A 600 -6.61 -77.19 -43.59
N LYS A 601 -5.45 -76.96 -44.21
CA LYS A 601 -4.75 -77.99 -44.97
C LYS A 601 -3.25 -77.76 -44.91
N GLU A 602 -2.50 -78.80 -44.59
CA GLU A 602 -1.06 -78.87 -44.82
C GLU A 602 -0.85 -79.47 -46.22
N VAL A 603 -0.12 -78.77 -47.08
CA VAL A 603 0.06 -79.12 -48.50
C VAL A 603 1.39 -79.83 -48.71
N SER A 604 2.45 -79.37 -48.05
CA SER A 604 3.76 -80.01 -48.06
C SER A 604 4.55 -79.64 -46.80
N LYS A 605 5.33 -80.59 -46.28
CA LYS A 605 6.25 -80.42 -45.15
C LYS A 605 7.47 -81.29 -45.40
N VAL A 606 8.66 -80.68 -45.43
CA VAL A 606 9.92 -81.43 -45.46
C VAL A 606 10.32 -81.74 -44.03
N ASP A 607 10.28 -83.01 -43.63
CA ASP A 607 10.80 -83.44 -42.34
C ASP A 607 12.32 -83.23 -42.31
N LYS A 608 12.79 -82.32 -41.45
CA LYS A 608 14.22 -82.22 -41.13
C LYS A 608 14.61 -83.43 -40.28
N LYS A 609 14.91 -84.56 -40.91
CA LYS A 609 15.82 -85.56 -40.35
C LYS A 609 17.22 -85.29 -40.89
N ASN A 610 18.11 -85.01 -39.93
CA ASN A 610 19.55 -84.68 -39.99
C ASN A 610 19.90 -83.24 -40.38
#